data_AF-A0A936ZD75-F1
#
_entry.id   AF-A0A936ZD75-F1
#
_cell.length_a   1.000
_cell.length_b   1.000
_cell.length_c   1.000
_cell.angle_alpha   90.00
_cell.angle_beta   90.00
_cell.angle_gamma   90.00
#
_symmetry.space_group_name_H-M   'P 1'
#
loop_
_entity.id
_entity.type
_entity.pdbx_description
1 polymer ?
#
loop_
_entity_poly.entity_id
_entity_poly.type
_entity_poly.pdbx_seq_one_letter_code
_entity_poly.pdbx_strand_id
1 'polypeptide(L)'
;MPQPYSPDLRERVLVACARGELPQVEIARRFQVCPATVSNWRRQEREEGRRAPKPHSGGVPSRLDAAVLEVLRQLVLEDNDALLREYRERLAERTGVTVCLAVICEALKRLKLRPKKRPFGRPSRSGPRLPPSVRLTASR
;
A
#
# COMPACT_ATOMS: atom_id res chain seq x y z
N MET A 1 9.79 5.51 -10.07
CA MET A 1 8.81 5.71 -11.16
C MET A 1 8.80 7.17 -11.55
N PRO A 2 8.66 7.54 -12.83
CA PRO A 2 8.61 8.94 -13.24
C PRO A 2 7.40 9.63 -12.59
N GLN A 3 7.62 10.84 -12.05
CA GLN A 3 6.59 11.64 -11.42
C GLN A 3 5.64 12.19 -12.50
N PRO A 4 4.31 12.05 -12.35
CA PRO A 4 3.37 12.65 -13.29
C PRO A 4 3.46 14.18 -13.22
N TYR A 5 3.21 14.84 -14.36
CA TYR A 5 3.01 16.29 -14.40
C TYR A 5 1.88 16.73 -13.47
N SER A 6 1.99 17.94 -12.93
CA SER A 6 0.97 18.47 -12.02
C SER A 6 -0.41 18.56 -12.71
N PRO A 7 -1.50 18.32 -11.96
CA PRO A 7 -2.85 18.41 -12.51
C PRO A 7 -3.18 19.80 -13.06
N ASP A 8 -2.69 20.86 -12.39
CA ASP A 8 -2.85 22.25 -12.82
C ASP A 8 -2.22 22.51 -14.21
N LEU A 9 -0.99 22.02 -14.43
CA LEU A 9 -0.31 22.19 -15.72
C LEU A 9 -1.10 21.53 -16.85
N ARG A 10 -1.60 20.30 -16.61
CA ARG A 10 -2.42 19.58 -17.58
C ARG A 10 -3.71 20.33 -17.89
N GLU A 11 -4.39 20.84 -16.87
CA GLU A 11 -5.64 21.59 -17.04
C GLU A 11 -5.42 22.87 -17.87
N ARG A 12 -4.40 23.67 -17.53
CA ARG A 12 -4.08 24.91 -18.26
C ARG A 12 -3.74 24.65 -19.74
N VAL A 13 -3.02 23.56 -20.02
CA VAL A 13 -2.69 23.15 -21.39
C VAL A 13 -3.95 22.73 -22.16
N LEU A 14 -4.84 21.94 -21.54
CA LEU A 14 -6.09 21.51 -22.17
C LEU A 14 -7.02 22.69 -22.45
N VAL A 15 -7.11 23.65 -21.53
CA VAL A 15 -7.88 24.89 -21.74
C VAL A 15 -7.32 25.70 -22.90
N ALA A 16 -5.99 25.85 -23.00
CA ALA A 16 -5.36 26.53 -24.13
C ALA A 16 -5.64 25.81 -25.46
N CYS A 17 -5.62 24.47 -25.47
CA CYS A 17 -5.99 23.68 -26.65
C CYS A 17 -7.48 23.82 -27.01
N ALA A 18 -8.37 23.93 -26.04
CA ALA A 18 -9.81 24.08 -26.26
C ALA A 18 -10.17 25.46 -26.84
N ARG A 19 -9.42 26.50 -26.50
CA ARG A 19 -9.60 27.85 -27.06
C ARG A 19 -9.22 27.95 -28.53
N GLY A 20 -8.38 27.04 -29.03
CA GLY A 20 -8.00 26.99 -30.46
C GLY A 20 -7.15 28.16 -30.96
N GLU A 21 -6.66 29.01 -30.06
CA GLU A 21 -5.91 30.25 -30.39
C GLU A 21 -4.52 29.97 -30.99
N LEU A 22 -3.91 28.85 -30.64
CA LEU A 22 -2.55 28.49 -31.06
C LEU A 22 -2.48 27.03 -31.51
N PRO A 23 -1.62 26.70 -32.49
CA PRO A 23 -1.33 25.33 -32.84
C PRO A 23 -0.73 24.58 -31.64
N GLN A 24 -1.00 23.28 -31.58
CA GLN A 24 -0.64 22.44 -30.44
C GLN A 24 0.86 22.45 -30.11
N VAL A 25 1.71 22.59 -31.12
CA VAL A 25 3.18 22.69 -30.97
C VAL A 25 3.58 23.98 -30.25
N GLU A 26 2.89 25.09 -30.52
CA GLU A 26 3.16 26.36 -29.85
C GLU A 26 2.64 26.37 -28.42
N ILE A 27 1.48 25.74 -28.16
CA ILE A 27 1.00 25.51 -26.80
C ILE A 27 2.03 24.70 -26.02
N ALA A 28 2.55 23.61 -26.61
CA ALA A 28 3.57 22.79 -25.98
C ALA A 28 4.83 23.59 -25.62
N ARG A 29 5.30 24.45 -26.54
CA ARG A 29 6.43 25.38 -26.30
C ARG A 29 6.12 26.38 -25.18
N ARG A 30 4.95 27.01 -25.18
CA ARG A 30 4.52 27.98 -24.16
C ARG A 30 4.50 27.39 -22.75
N PHE A 31 4.08 26.14 -22.63
CA PHE A 31 4.01 25.43 -21.36
C PHE A 31 5.25 24.56 -21.07
N GLN A 32 6.29 24.63 -21.91
CA GLN A 32 7.53 23.86 -21.79
C GLN A 32 7.30 22.34 -21.63
N VAL A 33 6.30 21.81 -22.34
CA VAL A 33 5.97 20.38 -22.36
C VAL A 33 6.20 19.80 -23.75
N CYS A 34 6.45 18.49 -23.83
CA CYS A 34 6.59 17.82 -25.11
C CYS A 34 5.25 17.84 -25.90
N PRO A 35 5.25 18.10 -27.22
CA PRO A 35 4.03 18.08 -28.03
C PRO A 35 3.26 16.76 -27.96
N ALA A 36 3.98 15.64 -27.89
CA ALA A 36 3.39 14.31 -27.72
C ALA A 36 2.59 14.18 -26.40
N THR A 37 3.04 14.82 -25.32
CA THR A 37 2.33 14.85 -24.03
C THR A 37 1.00 15.60 -24.16
N VAL A 38 1.00 16.73 -24.87
CA VAL A 38 -0.24 17.48 -25.16
C VAL A 38 -1.21 16.62 -26.00
N SER A 39 -0.70 15.87 -26.98
CA SER A 39 -1.53 15.00 -27.83
C SER A 39 -2.18 13.89 -27.00
N ASN A 40 -1.41 13.29 -26.11
CA ASN A 40 -1.90 12.27 -25.18
C ASN A 40 -2.97 12.83 -24.23
N TRP A 41 -2.80 14.05 -23.72
CA TRP A 41 -3.82 14.67 -22.86
C TRP A 41 -5.10 14.97 -23.61
N ARG A 42 -5.03 15.52 -24.84
CA ARG A 42 -6.23 15.73 -25.67
C ARG A 42 -6.93 14.43 -26.03
N ARG A 43 -6.16 13.37 -26.31
CA ARG A 43 -6.72 12.04 -26.57
C ARG A 43 -7.46 11.50 -25.33
N GLN A 44 -6.85 11.57 -24.16
CA GLN A 44 -7.48 11.15 -22.90
C GLN A 44 -8.72 12.00 -22.57
N GLU A 45 -8.71 13.30 -22.84
CA GLU A 45 -9.89 14.16 -22.66
C GLU A 45 -11.05 13.72 -23.57
N ARG A 46 -10.78 13.34 -24.82
CA ARG A 46 -11.82 12.84 -25.75
C ARG A 46 -12.33 11.44 -25.37
N GLU A 47 -11.44 10.54 -24.95
CA GLU A 47 -11.78 9.14 -24.65
C GLU A 47 -12.46 8.99 -23.27
N GLU A 48 -12.01 9.73 -22.27
CA GLU A 48 -12.44 9.57 -20.87
C GLU A 48 -13.27 10.75 -20.34
N GLY A 49 -13.38 11.85 -21.10
CA GLY A 49 -14.09 13.06 -20.67
C GLY A 49 -13.42 13.79 -19.49
N ARG A 50 -12.21 13.39 -19.10
CA ARG A 50 -11.56 13.85 -17.85
C ARG A 50 -10.35 14.72 -18.12
N ARG A 51 -10.37 15.94 -17.55
CA ARG A 51 -9.25 16.89 -17.58
C ARG A 51 -8.18 16.59 -16.53
N ALA A 52 -8.59 16.02 -15.39
CA ALA A 52 -7.68 15.65 -14.31
C ALA A 52 -6.92 14.33 -14.60
N PRO A 53 -5.66 14.20 -14.15
CA PRO A 53 -4.94 12.92 -14.20
C PRO A 53 -5.71 11.84 -13.42
N LYS A 54 -5.60 10.58 -13.86
CA LYS A 54 -6.16 9.45 -13.11
C LYS A 54 -5.56 9.45 -11.70
N PRO A 55 -6.38 9.32 -10.63
CA PRO A 55 -5.82 9.05 -9.32
C PRO A 55 -4.96 7.79 -9.45
N HIS A 56 -3.79 7.78 -8.82
CA HIS A 56 -2.99 6.57 -8.69
C HIS A 56 -3.91 5.52 -8.05
N SER A 57 -4.40 4.56 -8.83
CA SER A 57 -5.21 3.48 -8.28
C SER A 57 -4.25 2.65 -7.44
N GLY A 58 -4.43 2.72 -6.12
CA GLY A 58 -3.59 2.06 -5.15
C GLY A 58 -3.61 0.54 -5.36
N GLY A 59 -2.64 0.04 -6.13
CA GLY A 59 -2.39 -1.37 -6.35
C GLY A 59 -3.53 -2.13 -7.03
N VAL A 60 -3.23 -3.40 -7.34
CA VAL A 60 -4.23 -4.37 -7.80
C VAL A 60 -5.30 -4.51 -6.71
N PRO A 61 -6.61 -4.47 -7.04
CA PRO A 61 -7.66 -4.76 -6.07
C PRO A 61 -7.39 -6.14 -5.42
N SER A 62 -7.53 -6.23 -4.10
CA SER A 62 -7.31 -7.48 -3.36
C SER A 62 -8.04 -8.62 -4.06
N ARG A 63 -7.36 -9.74 -4.29
CA ARG A 63 -7.98 -11.04 -4.66
C ARG A 63 -8.94 -11.60 -3.59
N LEU A 64 -9.26 -10.82 -2.56
CA LEU A 64 -10.17 -11.18 -1.48
C LEU A 64 -11.45 -10.40 -1.68
N ASP A 65 -12.53 -11.13 -1.95
CA ASP A 65 -13.87 -10.56 -2.01
C ASP A 65 -14.27 -9.94 -0.68
N ALA A 66 -15.14 -8.95 -0.72
CA ALA A 66 -15.61 -8.23 0.47
C ALA A 66 -16.22 -9.18 1.52
N ALA A 67 -16.90 -10.25 1.09
CA ALA A 67 -17.45 -11.27 1.98
C ALA A 67 -16.35 -12.03 2.75
N VAL A 68 -15.25 -12.38 2.07
CA VAL A 68 -14.11 -13.09 2.68
C VAL A 68 -13.37 -12.17 3.67
N LEU A 69 -13.31 -10.87 3.38
CA LEU A 69 -12.75 -9.87 4.29
C LEU A 69 -13.57 -9.71 5.58
N GLU A 70 -14.90 -9.75 5.50
CA GLU A 70 -15.75 -9.69 6.69
C GLU A 70 -15.62 -10.96 7.56
N VAL A 71 -15.49 -12.14 6.95
CA VAL A 71 -15.21 -13.38 7.69
C VAL A 71 -13.85 -13.29 8.39
N LEU A 72 -12.82 -12.75 7.73
CA LEU A 72 -11.52 -12.52 8.37
C LEU A 72 -11.63 -11.54 9.54
N ARG A 73 -12.44 -10.48 9.39
CA ARG A 73 -12.67 -9.50 10.45
C ARG A 73 -13.33 -10.13 11.67
N GLN A 74 -14.37 -10.93 11.47
CA GLN A 74 -15.05 -11.65 12.55
C GLN A 74 -14.09 -12.60 13.29
N LEU A 75 -13.30 -13.38 12.55
CA LEU A 75 -12.30 -14.28 13.13
C LEU A 75 -11.28 -13.56 14.03
N VAL A 76 -10.85 -12.35 13.64
CA VAL A 76 -9.88 -11.55 14.41
C VAL A 76 -10.52 -10.88 15.63
N LEU A 77 -11.81 -10.58 15.57
CA LEU A 77 -12.58 -10.07 16.71
C LEU A 77 -12.89 -11.17 17.73
N GLU A 78 -13.19 -12.38 17.25
CA GLU A 78 -13.43 -13.57 18.07
C GLU A 78 -12.14 -14.03 18.78
N ASP A 79 -11.00 -14.03 18.08
CA ASP A 79 -9.74 -14.56 18.61
C ASP A 79 -8.54 -13.75 18.10
N ASN A 80 -8.21 -12.65 18.80
CA ASN A 80 -7.14 -11.74 18.42
C ASN A 80 -5.72 -12.31 18.60
N ASP A 81 -5.59 -13.43 19.34
CA ASP A 81 -4.31 -14.05 19.68
C ASP A 81 -3.88 -15.15 18.69
N ALA A 82 -4.73 -15.50 17.71
CA ALA A 82 -4.42 -16.49 16.68
C ALA A 82 -3.25 -16.05 15.77
N LEU A 83 -2.47 -17.03 15.29
CA LEU A 83 -1.36 -16.77 14.37
C LEU A 83 -1.83 -16.59 12.92
N LEU A 84 -1.01 -15.92 12.08
CA LEU A 84 -1.32 -15.70 10.66
C LEU A 84 -1.66 -16.97 9.87
N ARG A 85 -1.02 -18.10 10.21
CA ARG A 85 -1.31 -19.42 9.62
C ARG A 85 -2.68 -19.96 10.06
N GLU A 86 -3.08 -19.68 11.29
CA GLU A 86 -4.36 -20.13 11.85
C GLU A 86 -5.49 -19.29 11.24
N TYR A 87 -5.28 -17.99 11.01
CA TYR A 87 -6.21 -17.19 10.21
C TYR A 87 -6.36 -17.73 8.78
N ARG A 88 -5.27 -18.20 8.16
CA ARG A 88 -5.34 -18.83 6.82
C ARG A 88 -6.19 -20.09 6.83
N GLU A 89 -5.93 -20.97 7.78
CA GLU A 89 -6.62 -22.25 7.90
C GLU A 89 -8.10 -22.05 8.22
N ARG A 90 -8.42 -21.22 9.22
CA ARG A 90 -9.81 -20.88 9.58
C ARG A 90 -10.55 -20.17 8.44
N LEU A 91 -9.86 -19.33 7.67
CA LEU A 91 -10.45 -18.67 6.51
C LEU A 91 -10.72 -19.66 5.37
N ALA A 92 -9.79 -20.58 5.11
CA ALA A 92 -9.98 -21.65 4.14
C ALA A 92 -11.12 -22.60 4.56
N GLU A 93 -11.26 -22.91 5.85
CA GLU A 93 -12.36 -23.71 6.40
C GLU A 93 -13.71 -23.02 6.25
N ARG A 94 -13.81 -21.72 6.54
CA ARG A 94 -15.09 -20.98 6.50
C ARG A 94 -15.51 -20.54 5.09
N THR A 95 -14.56 -20.25 4.20
CA THR A 95 -14.86 -19.68 2.86
C THR A 95 -14.43 -20.55 1.70
N GLY A 96 -13.66 -21.62 1.93
CA GLY A 96 -13.08 -22.47 0.88
C GLY A 96 -11.93 -21.80 0.11
N VAL A 97 -11.59 -20.55 0.41
CA VAL A 97 -10.58 -19.79 -0.33
C VAL A 97 -9.22 -19.94 0.34
N THR A 98 -8.26 -20.56 -0.37
CA THR A 98 -6.88 -20.63 0.08
C THR A 98 -6.08 -19.45 -0.47
N VAL A 99 -5.63 -18.57 0.41
CA VAL A 99 -4.75 -17.44 0.06
C VAL A 99 -3.37 -17.57 0.71
N CYS A 100 -2.37 -16.91 0.12
CA CYS A 100 -1.04 -16.86 0.71
C CYS A 100 -1.00 -15.97 1.96
N LEU A 101 -0.04 -16.22 2.86
CA LEU A 101 0.11 -15.48 4.12
C LEU A 101 0.32 -13.97 3.90
N ALA A 102 0.94 -13.58 2.78
CA ALA A 102 1.13 -12.17 2.42
C ALA A 102 -0.21 -11.44 2.22
N VAL A 103 -1.16 -12.09 1.55
CA VAL A 103 -2.51 -11.54 1.29
C VAL A 103 -3.30 -11.39 2.60
N ILE A 104 -3.17 -12.32 3.54
CA ILE A 104 -3.78 -12.21 4.88
C ILE A 104 -3.15 -11.07 5.67
N CYS A 105 -1.82 -10.95 5.63
CA CYS A 105 -1.10 -9.86 6.30
C CYS A 105 -1.51 -8.47 5.76
N GLU A 106 -1.68 -8.34 4.44
CA GLU A 106 -2.19 -7.12 3.81
C GLU A 106 -3.65 -6.85 4.17
N ALA A 107 -4.50 -7.87 4.19
CA ALA A 107 -5.90 -7.75 4.60
C ALA A 107 -6.03 -7.27 6.06
N LEU A 108 -5.24 -7.84 6.97
CA LEU A 108 -5.22 -7.42 8.38
C LEU A 108 -4.73 -5.97 8.54
N LYS A 109 -3.69 -5.57 7.78
CA LYS A 109 -3.22 -4.17 7.74
C LYS A 109 -4.31 -3.22 7.24
N ARG A 110 -5.05 -3.59 6.19
CA ARG A 110 -6.18 -2.82 5.66
C ARG A 110 -7.30 -2.67 6.69
N LEU A 111 -7.59 -3.73 7.44
CA LEU A 111 -8.58 -3.73 8.52
C LEU A 111 -8.08 -2.99 9.78
N LYS A 112 -6.85 -2.46 9.80
CA LYS A 112 -6.18 -1.83 10.95
C LYS A 112 -6.10 -2.74 12.19
N LEU A 113 -6.24 -4.05 12.01
CA LEU A 113 -6.13 -5.02 13.08
C LEU A 113 -4.66 -5.41 13.22
N ARG A 114 -4.11 -5.28 14.42
CA ARG A 114 -2.75 -5.72 14.73
C ARG A 114 -2.85 -7.03 15.52
N PRO A 115 -2.62 -8.19 14.90
CA PRO A 115 -2.46 -9.42 15.65
C PRO A 115 -1.29 -9.27 16.60
N LYS A 116 -1.39 -9.91 17.77
CA LYS A 116 -0.28 -9.94 18.72
C LYS A 116 0.95 -10.59 18.07
N LYS A 117 2.03 -9.82 17.95
CA LYS A 117 3.29 -10.29 17.39
C LYS A 117 4.02 -11.11 18.45
N ARG A 118 4.12 -12.43 18.28
CA ARG A 118 5.09 -13.23 19.04
C ARG A 118 6.48 -13.10 18.39
N PRO A 119 7.56 -12.94 19.16
CA PRO A 119 8.91 -12.96 18.62
C PRO A 119 9.18 -14.36 18.07
N PHE A 120 9.31 -14.48 16.75
CA PHE A 120 9.93 -15.64 16.15
C PHE A 120 11.41 -15.63 16.53
N GLY A 121 11.73 -16.24 17.67
CA GLY A 121 13.07 -16.47 18.14
C GLY A 121 13.07 -17.72 19.03
N ARG A 122 14.11 -18.57 18.89
CA ARG A 122 14.38 -19.62 19.88
C ARG A 122 14.41 -18.97 21.27
N PRO A 123 13.84 -19.59 22.32
CA PRO A 123 14.07 -19.12 23.68
C PRO A 123 15.58 -18.99 23.88
N SER A 124 16.06 -17.79 24.16
CA SER A 124 17.44 -17.64 24.59
C SER A 124 17.57 -18.47 25.86
N ARG A 125 18.43 -19.51 25.82
CA ARG A 125 18.92 -20.15 27.04
C ARG A 125 19.74 -19.10 27.78
N SER A 126 19.08 -18.23 28.53
CA SER A 126 19.72 -17.47 29.59
C SER A 126 20.13 -18.49 30.64
N GLY A 127 21.34 -19.03 30.49
CA GLY A 127 22.00 -19.76 31.57
C GLY A 127 22.15 -18.86 32.80
N PRO A 128 22.32 -19.42 34.00
CA PRO A 128 22.45 -18.65 35.22
C PRO A 128 23.63 -17.67 35.08
N ARG A 129 23.38 -16.37 35.26
CA ARG A 129 24.47 -15.40 35.41
C ARG A 129 25.06 -15.63 36.79
N LEU A 130 26.34 -16.00 36.84
CA LEU A 130 27.10 -15.95 38.08
C LEU A 130 27.05 -14.52 38.63
N PRO A 131 26.89 -14.32 39.94
CA PRO A 131 26.86 -12.99 40.53
C PRO A 131 28.19 -12.26 40.34
N PRO A 132 28.17 -10.93 40.20
CA PRO A 132 29.38 -10.12 40.02
C PRO A 132 30.29 -10.19 41.25
N SER A 133 31.60 -10.20 40.98
CA SER A 133 32.71 -10.31 41.93
C SER A 133 32.66 -9.26 43.04
N VAL A 134 32.72 -9.72 44.28
CA VAL A 134 32.97 -8.87 45.45
C VAL A 134 34.44 -8.45 45.42
N ARG A 135 34.69 -7.13 45.35
CA ARG A 135 36.02 -6.53 45.50
C ARG A 135 36.50 -6.77 46.93
N LEU A 136 37.62 -7.46 47.09
CA LEU A 136 38.37 -7.44 48.35
C LEU A 136 39.22 -6.16 48.37
N THR A 137 38.76 -5.18 49.14
CA THR A 137 39.53 -4.01 49.56
C THR A 137 40.57 -4.41 50.61
N ALA A 138 41.75 -3.80 50.52
CA ALA A 138 42.92 -4.03 51.37
C ALA A 138 42.77 -3.56 52.83
N SER A 139 43.39 -4.30 53.74
CA SER A 139 43.95 -3.91 55.06
C SER A 139 44.58 -5.18 55.65
N ARG A 140 45.76 -5.22 56.26
CA ARG A 140 46.67 -4.21 56.79
C ARG A 140 48.05 -4.85 56.92
#